data_AF-A0AAD6WY28-F1
#
_entry.id   AF-A0AAD6WY28-F1
#
_cell.length_a   1.000
_cell.length_b   1.000
_cell.length_c   1.000
_cell.angle_alpha   90.00
_cell.angle_beta   90.00
_cell.angle_gamma   90.00
#
_symmetry.space_group_name_H-M   'P 1'
#
loop_
_entity.id
_entity.type
_entity.pdbx_description
1 polymer ?
#
loop_
_entity_poly.entity_id
_entity_poly.type
_entity_poly.pdbx_seq_one_letter_code
_entity_poly.pdbx_strand_id
1 'polypeptide(L)'
;MATPPSRRSILSLYSTMLRTSRSFSSYNFRIYFNRRTHETFRTLQKETDAGKIRSIYSDAVAELAVLRRSAVVNQMYGGWRLAVENTTKPETITERGDN
;
A
#
# COMPACT_ATOMS: atom_id res chain seq x y z
N MET A 1 15.75 17.25 -21.60
CA MET A 1 14.77 16.14 -21.62
C MET A 1 14.71 15.52 -20.24
N ALA A 2 13.53 15.25 -19.69
CA ALA A 2 13.38 14.70 -18.36
C ALA A 2 13.85 13.24 -18.33
N THR A 3 14.81 12.92 -17.46
CA THR A 3 15.31 11.55 -17.31
C THR A 3 14.25 10.68 -16.63
N PRO A 4 13.81 9.57 -17.24
CA PRO A 4 12.85 8.67 -16.61
C PRO A 4 13.48 7.97 -15.38
N PRO A 5 12.68 7.66 -14.35
CA PRO A 5 13.17 6.93 -13.19
C PRO A 5 13.66 5.52 -13.59
N SER A 6 14.74 5.08 -12.95
CA SER A 6 15.31 3.75 -13.21
C SER A 6 14.32 2.62 -12.90
N ARG A 7 14.42 1.49 -13.62
CA ARG A 7 13.62 0.30 -13.32
C ARG A 7 13.79 -0.17 -11.86
N ARG A 8 15.00 -0.09 -11.32
CA ARG A 8 15.31 -0.48 -9.94
C ARG A 8 14.60 0.41 -8.92
N SER A 9 14.55 1.72 -9.15
CA SER A 9 13.87 2.65 -8.24
C SER A 9 12.35 2.45 -8.26
N ILE A 10 11.76 2.15 -9.41
CA ILE A 10 10.33 1.79 -9.54
C ILE A 10 10.02 0.51 -8.74
N LEU A 11 10.81 -0.55 -8.91
CA LEU A 11 10.61 -1.82 -8.19
C LEU A 11 10.82 -1.70 -6.68
N SER A 12 11.78 -0.88 -6.26
CA SER A 12 12.02 -0.57 -4.84
C SER A 12 10.83 0.18 -4.23
N LEU A 13 10.29 1.17 -4.95
CA LEU A 13 9.12 1.92 -4.52
C LEU A 13 7.90 1.01 -4.38
N TYR A 14 7.63 0.19 -5.39
CA TYR A 14 6.55 -0.81 -5.39
C TYR A 14 6.62 -1.75 -4.19
N SER A 15 7.80 -2.34 -3.95
CA SER A 15 8.01 -3.25 -2.83
C SER A 15 7.79 -2.55 -1.48
N THR A 16 8.19 -1.28 -1.39
CA THR A 16 8.02 -0.48 -0.18
C THR A 16 6.55 -0.14 0.06
N MET A 17 5.81 0.27 -0.97
CA MET A 17 4.37 0.53 -0.86
C MET A 17 3.59 -0.73 -0.49
N LEU A 18 3.94 -1.89 -1.06
CA LEU A 18 3.33 -3.16 -0.67
C LEU A 18 3.60 -3.52 0.80
N ARG A 19 4.83 -3.31 1.30
CA ARG A 19 5.17 -3.52 2.71
C ARG A 19 4.37 -2.59 3.62
N THR A 20 4.29 -1.30 3.30
CA THR A 20 3.52 -0.32 4.08
C THR A 20 2.01 -0.61 4.00
N SER A 21 1.49 -1.07 2.87
CA SER A 21 0.08 -1.48 2.75
C SER A 21 -0.25 -2.67 3.65
N ARG A 22 0.72 -3.58 3.86
CA ARG A 22 0.55 -4.76 4.72
C ARG A 22 0.62 -4.44 6.22
N SER A 23 1.26 -3.34 6.60
CA SER A 23 1.36 -2.93 8.01
C SER A 23 0.10 -2.25 8.55
N PHE A 24 -0.94 -2.05 7.74
CA PHE A 24 -2.24 -1.61 8.24
C PHE A 24 -2.87 -2.73 9.08
N SER A 25 -3.30 -2.37 10.29
CA SER A 25 -4.04 -3.27 11.18
C SER A 25 -5.42 -3.57 10.58
N SER A 26 -6.12 -2.56 10.07
CA SER A 26 -7.44 -2.71 9.44
C SER A 26 -7.40 -3.46 8.11
N TYR A 27 -8.18 -4.54 8.01
CA TYR A 27 -8.30 -5.35 6.79
C TYR A 27 -8.67 -4.55 5.54
N ASN A 28 -9.68 -3.70 5.63
CA ASN A 28 -10.16 -2.93 4.48
C ASN A 28 -9.05 -2.08 3.85
N PHE A 29 -8.25 -1.40 4.69
CA PHE A 29 -7.12 -0.61 4.23
C PHE A 29 -6.01 -1.47 3.66
N ARG A 30 -5.67 -2.58 4.34
CA ARG A 30 -4.65 -3.52 3.87
C ARG A 30 -4.98 -4.05 2.47
N ILE A 31 -6.20 -4.50 2.25
CA ILE A 31 -6.65 -5.03 0.96
C ILE A 31 -6.74 -3.92 -0.09
N TYR A 32 -7.35 -2.78 0.24
CA TYR A 32 -7.50 -1.67 -0.69
C TYR A 32 -6.15 -1.14 -1.17
N PHE A 33 -5.23 -0.80 -0.26
CA PHE A 33 -3.94 -0.22 -0.64
C PHE A 33 -3.03 -1.24 -1.34
N ASN A 34 -3.12 -2.52 -0.99
CA ASN A 34 -2.42 -3.57 -1.73
C ASN A 34 -2.89 -3.64 -3.18
N ARG A 35 -4.22 -3.71 -3.40
CA ARG A 35 -4.82 -3.72 -4.74
C ARG A 35 -4.50 -2.45 -5.52
N ARG A 36 -4.68 -1.28 -4.91
CA ARG A 36 -4.39 0.03 -5.53
C ARG A 36 -2.92 0.13 -5.95
N THR A 37 -1.99 -0.30 -5.10
CA THR A 37 -0.56 -0.36 -5.43
C THR A 37 -0.32 -1.27 -6.64
N HIS A 38 -0.92 -2.46 -6.68
CA HIS A 38 -0.81 -3.34 -7.85
C HIS A 38 -1.34 -2.71 -9.13
N GLU A 39 -2.50 -2.07 -9.07
CA GLU A 39 -3.12 -1.40 -10.22
C GLU A 39 -2.25 -0.24 -10.73
N THR A 40 -1.79 0.65 -9.86
CA THR A 40 -0.93 1.79 -10.22
C THR A 40 0.40 1.35 -10.85
N PHE A 41 1.04 0.30 -10.35
CA PHE A 41 2.30 -0.17 -10.94
C PHE A 41 2.09 -0.99 -12.22
N ARG A 42 0.92 -1.63 -12.40
CA ARG A 42 0.54 -2.24 -13.68
C ARG A 42 0.23 -1.20 -14.75
N THR A 43 -0.37 -0.06 -14.40
CA THR A 43 -0.57 1.03 -15.36
C THR A 43 0.78 1.65 -15.72
N LEU A 44 1.65 1.90 -14.74
CA LEU A 44 3.00 2.41 -14.98
C LEU A 44 3.86 1.46 -15.84
N GLN A 45 3.68 0.13 -15.73
CA GLN A 45 4.35 -0.85 -16.58
C GLN A 45 3.90 -0.78 -18.06
N LYS A 46 2.65 -0.40 -18.32
CA LYS A 46 2.08 -0.31 -19.68
C LYS A 46 2.34 1.04 -20.35
N GLU A 47 2.69 2.05 -19.57
CA GLU A 47 2.96 3.40 -20.07
C GLU A 47 4.32 3.46 -20.79
N THR A 48 4.36 4.18 -21.90
CA THR A 48 5.57 4.35 -22.72
C THR A 48 6.10 5.78 -22.70
N ASP A 49 5.26 6.75 -22.35
CA ASP A 49 5.67 8.14 -22.23
C ASP A 49 6.50 8.40 -20.96
N ALA A 50 7.76 8.78 -21.16
CA ALA A 50 8.70 9.10 -20.08
C ALA A 50 8.21 10.25 -19.19
N GLY A 51 7.46 11.21 -19.73
CA GLY A 51 6.89 12.33 -18.96
C GLY A 51 5.84 11.85 -17.96
N LYS A 52 4.89 11.04 -18.43
CA LYS A 52 3.86 10.42 -17.57
C LYS A 52 4.45 9.46 -16.54
N ILE A 53 5.41 8.62 -16.92
CA ILE A 53 6.09 7.71 -15.97
C ILE A 53 6.70 8.51 -14.82
N ARG A 54 7.33 9.66 -15.12
CA ARG A 54 7.90 10.53 -14.10
C ARG A 54 6.84 11.14 -13.20
N SER A 55 5.73 11.62 -13.76
CA SER A 55 4.60 12.16 -12.99
C SER A 55 4.06 11.11 -12.02
N ILE A 56 3.65 9.95 -12.54
CA ILE A 56 3.08 8.86 -11.74
C ILE A 56 4.07 8.39 -10.67
N TYR A 57 5.37 8.30 -11.00
CA TYR A 57 6.39 7.97 -10.02
C TYR A 57 6.50 9.01 -8.90
N SER A 58 6.49 10.30 -9.23
CA SER A 58 6.52 11.39 -8.26
C SER A 58 5.29 11.35 -7.35
N ASP A 59 4.11 11.15 -7.94
CA ASP A 59 2.84 11.05 -7.21
C ASP A 59 2.85 9.84 -6.26
N ALA A 60 3.34 8.69 -6.71
CA ALA A 60 3.47 7.49 -5.89
C ALA A 60 4.47 7.67 -4.73
N VAL A 61 5.54 8.45 -4.90
CA VAL A 61 6.47 8.81 -3.82
C VAL A 61 5.78 9.67 -2.76
N ALA A 62 4.98 10.66 -3.19
CA ALA A 62 4.20 11.49 -2.28
C ALA A 62 3.13 10.65 -1.53
N GLU A 63 2.43 9.77 -2.25
CA GLU A 63 1.46 8.83 -1.69
C GLU A 63 2.11 7.89 -0.67
N LEU A 64 3.32 7.38 -0.92
CA LEU A 64 4.02 6.53 0.04
C LEU A 64 4.24 7.25 1.39
N ALA A 65 4.55 8.55 1.37
CA ALA A 65 4.72 9.32 2.60
C ALA A 65 3.39 9.42 3.39
N VAL A 66 2.27 9.63 2.69
CA VAL A 66 0.93 9.62 3.28
C VAL A 66 0.61 8.24 3.83
N LEU A 67 0.81 7.20 3.03
CA LEU A 67 0.51 5.81 3.37
C LEU A 67 1.23 5.37 4.65
N ARG A 68 2.50 5.75 4.81
CA ARG A 68 3.28 5.48 6.03
C ARG A 68 2.68 6.12 7.27
N ARG A 69 2.29 7.40 7.20
CA ARG A 69 1.66 8.10 8.33
C ARG A 69 0.31 7.48 8.67
N SER A 70 -0.49 7.19 7.65
CA SER A 70 -1.80 6.56 7.81
C SER A 70 -1.70 5.16 8.42
N ALA A 71 -0.69 4.38 8.04
CA ALA A 71 -0.44 3.07 8.63
C ALA A 71 -0.15 3.19 10.14
N VAL A 72 0.74 4.10 10.54
CA VAL A 72 1.08 4.32 11.96
C VAL A 72 -0.15 4.75 12.77
N VAL A 73 -0.94 5.70 12.26
CA VAL A 73 -2.18 6.14 12.93
C VAL A 73 -3.18 4.99 13.04
N ASN A 74 -3.32 4.19 11.97
CA ASN A 74 -4.22 3.03 11.99
C ASN A 74 -3.77 1.96 12.97
N GLN A 75 -2.46 1.77 13.17
CA GLN A 75 -1.91 0.85 14.17
C GLN A 75 -2.15 1.36 15.62
N MET A 76 -2.10 2.68 15.84
CA MET A 76 -2.37 3.28 17.16
C MET A 76 -3.85 3.20 17.55
N TYR A 77 -4.73 3.44 16.58
CA TYR A 77 -6.17 3.48 16.78
C TYR A 77 -6.90 2.29 16.14
N GLY A 78 -6.20 1.17 15.99
CA GLY A 78 -6.74 -0.06 15.42
C GLY A 78 -7.89 -0.60 16.28
N GLY A 79 -9.01 -0.91 15.62
CA GLY A 79 -10.20 -1.51 16.24
C GLY A 79 -10.10 -3.03 16.35
N TRP A 80 -11.23 -3.67 16.67
CA TRP A 80 -11.36 -5.12 16.67
C TRP A 80 -11.31 -5.67 15.24
N ARG A 81 -10.85 -6.92 15.11
CA ARG A 81 -10.86 -7.61 13.82
C ARG A 81 -12.29 -7.76 13.30
N LEU A 82 -12.45 -7.62 11.98
CA LEU A 82 -13.75 -7.83 11.35
C LEU A 82 -14.10 -9.33 11.32
N ALA A 83 -15.39 -9.66 11.30
CA ALA A 83 -15.85 -11.06 11.21
C ALA A 83 -15.30 -11.81 9.98
N VAL A 84 -15.07 -11.09 8.87
CA VAL A 84 -14.49 -11.64 7.63
C VAL A 84 -13.00 -12.02 7.76
N GLU A 85 -12.30 -11.53 8.79
CA GLU A 85 -10.90 -11.85 9.02
C GLU A 85 -10.71 -13.19 9.73
N ASN A 86 -11.75 -13.68 10.42
CA ASN A 86 -11.70 -14.89 11.24
C ASN A 86 -12.34 -16.07 10.51
N THR A 87 -11.55 -16.81 9.74
CA THR A 87 -12.04 -18.00 9.02
C THR A 87 -11.91 -19.30 9.82
N THR A 88 -11.25 -19.29 10.99
CA THR A 88 -10.80 -20.55 11.61
C THR A 88 -11.09 -20.72 13.10
N LYS A 89 -11.29 -19.64 13.89
CA LYS A 89 -11.54 -19.76 15.33
C LYS A 89 -12.48 -18.66 15.85
N PRO A 90 -13.58 -19.00 16.56
CA PRO A 90 -14.52 -18.01 17.09
C PRO A 90 -13.95 -17.19 18.25
N GLU A 91 -12.92 -17.69 18.92
CA GLU A 91 -12.27 -17.02 20.06
C GLU A 91 -11.39 -15.82 19.68
N THR A 92 -11.02 -15.66 18.40
CA THR A 92 -10.23 -14.52 17.91
C THR A 92 -11.09 -13.32 17.48
N ILE A 93 -12.42 -13.38 17.65
CA ILE A 93 -13.34 -12.28 17.30
C ILE A 93 -13.18 -11.08 18.24
N THR A 94 -12.78 -11.31 19.49
CA THR A 94 -12.57 -10.27 20.49
C THR A 94 -11.12 -9.77 20.55
N GLU A 95 -10.23 -10.32 19.72
CA GLU A 95 -8.84 -9.90 19.66
C GLU A 95 -8.71 -8.57 18.90
N ARG A 96 -7.96 -7.66 19.51
CA ARG A 96 -7.55 -6.43 18.85
C ARG A 96 -6.55 -6.79 17.74
N GLY A 97 -6.63 -6.13 16.59
CA GLY A 97 -5.76 -6.47 15.46
C GLY A 97 -4.28 -6.38 15.84
N ASP A 98 -3.58 -7.52 15.79
CA ASP A 98 -2.13 -7.57 16.01
C ASP A 98 -1.39 -6.67 15.02
N ASN A 99 -0.49 -5.83 15.53
CA ASN A 99 0.39 -4.98 14.73
C ASN A 99 1.61 -5.75 14.23
#